data_AF-A0AAE1WH75-F1
#
_entry.id   AF-A0AAE1WH75-F1
#
_cell.length_a   1.000
_cell.length_b   1.000
_cell.length_c   1.000
_cell.angle_alpha   90.00
_cell.angle_beta   90.00
_cell.angle_gamma   90.00
#
_symmetry.space_group_name_H-M   'P 1'
#
loop_
_entity.id
_entity.type
_entity.pdbx_description
1 polymer ?
#
loop_
_entity_poly.entity_id
_entity_poly.type
_entity_poly.pdbx_seq_one_letter_code
_entity_poly.pdbx_strand_id
1 'polypeptide(L)'
;MATLEIQKLRCRVNFSALRFSAQIEELGRKVIRMLRQNGPFLVLHLRYEMDMLSFSGCIQGCNTEEVNELTAMRYANPWWKEKVIDPDLKRKDGLCPLTPEETALVKKETLLEPSELLFFRNHSSQMAALDYLVSLESDIFVPTYDGNMAKVVEGHRRHLGFKKTILLDRRVLIDLIDRYNSGSMSWDEFSYSVKDAHADRMGSPRKRVMIPDRPKEEDYFYANPQECL
;
A
#
# COMPACT_ATOMS: atom_id res chain seq x y z
N MET A 1 -2.66 -8.46 -31.24
CA MET A 1 -2.49 -8.81 -29.80
C MET A 1 -1.37 -9.83 -29.67
N ALA A 2 -0.54 -9.74 -28.63
CA ALA A 2 0.46 -10.78 -28.36
C ALA A 2 -0.22 -12.10 -27.98
N THR A 3 0.37 -13.23 -28.37
CA THR A 3 -0.16 -14.57 -28.07
C THR A 3 -0.13 -14.86 -26.57
N LEU A 4 -0.96 -15.80 -26.10
CA LEU A 4 -1.00 -16.24 -24.70
C LEU A 4 0.40 -16.67 -24.21
N GLU A 5 1.17 -17.35 -25.06
CA GLU A 5 2.54 -17.77 -24.75
C GLU A 5 3.49 -16.58 -24.52
N ILE A 6 3.37 -15.51 -25.30
CA ILE A 6 4.15 -14.29 -25.08
C ILE A 6 3.75 -13.60 -23.78
N GLN A 7 2.46 -13.62 -23.41
CA GLN A 7 2.02 -13.08 -22.12
C GLN A 7 2.58 -13.91 -20.96
N LYS A 8 2.50 -15.24 -21.01
CA LYS A 8 3.10 -16.12 -20.00
C LYS A 8 4.61 -15.86 -19.83
N LEU A 9 5.34 -15.69 -20.93
CA LEU A 9 6.77 -15.36 -20.89
C LEU A 9 7.01 -14.00 -20.20
N ARG A 10 6.25 -12.96 -20.55
CA ARG A 10 6.34 -11.63 -19.92
C ARG A 10 6.15 -11.71 -18.40
N CYS A 11 5.25 -12.55 -17.90
CA CYS A 11 5.05 -12.73 -16.47
C CYS A 11 6.24 -13.37 -15.77
N ARG A 12 6.75 -14.48 -16.32
CA ARG A 12 7.93 -15.16 -15.77
C ARG A 12 9.13 -14.21 -15.76
N VAL A 13 9.32 -13.42 -16.82
CA VAL A 13 10.38 -12.41 -16.86
C VAL A 13 10.15 -11.31 -15.81
N ASN A 14 8.93 -10.79 -15.65
CA ASN A 14 8.67 -9.68 -14.73
C ASN A 14 8.84 -10.04 -13.26
N PHE A 15 8.40 -11.22 -12.83
CA PHE A 15 8.43 -11.59 -11.42
C PHE A 15 9.57 -12.55 -11.07
N SER A 16 9.86 -13.54 -11.92
CA SER A 16 10.89 -14.53 -11.62
C SER A 16 12.31 -14.02 -11.91
N ALA A 17 12.48 -13.02 -12.78
CA ALA A 17 13.80 -12.40 -13.01
C ALA A 17 14.12 -11.29 -12.01
N LEU A 18 13.13 -10.79 -11.26
CA LEU A 18 13.36 -9.78 -10.22
C LEU A 18 14.12 -10.40 -9.05
N ARG A 19 15.39 -10.03 -8.93
CA ARG A 19 16.26 -10.43 -7.83
C ARG A 19 16.88 -9.20 -7.18
N PHE A 20 16.91 -9.16 -5.86
CA PHE A 20 17.57 -8.09 -5.12
C PHE A 20 19.02 -8.45 -4.83
N SER A 21 19.80 -7.46 -4.38
CA SER A 21 21.17 -7.73 -3.93
C SER A 21 21.16 -8.66 -2.72
N ALA A 22 22.25 -9.40 -2.53
CA ALA A 22 22.38 -10.35 -1.43
C ALA A 22 22.13 -9.69 -0.05
N GLN A 23 22.56 -8.44 0.12
CA GLN A 23 22.37 -7.65 1.34
C GLN A 23 20.87 -7.41 1.63
N ILE A 24 20.09 -7.04 0.61
CA ILE A 24 18.65 -6.83 0.73
C ILE A 24 17.95 -8.15 1.05
N GLU A 25 18.30 -9.22 0.34
CA GLU A 25 17.70 -10.54 0.56
C GLU A 25 18.02 -11.10 1.96
N GLU A 26 19.25 -10.89 2.45
CA GLU A 26 19.67 -11.36 3.78
C GLU A 26 18.96 -10.61 4.89
N LEU A 27 18.90 -9.27 4.82
CA LEU A 27 18.16 -8.48 5.80
C LEU A 27 16.66 -8.78 5.75
N GLY A 28 16.09 -8.90 4.55
CA GLY A 28 14.69 -9.30 4.36
C GLY A 28 14.40 -10.64 5.02
N ARG A 29 15.24 -11.66 4.78
CA ARG A 29 15.13 -12.96 5.44
C ARG A 29 15.24 -12.84 6.97
N LYS A 30 16.11 -11.98 7.49
CA LYS A 30 16.21 -11.73 8.94
C LYS A 30 14.91 -11.15 9.50
N VAL A 31 14.38 -10.07 8.91
CA VAL A 31 13.14 -9.42 9.34
C VAL A 31 11.97 -10.40 9.30
N ILE A 32 11.82 -11.15 8.20
CA ILE A 32 10.75 -12.14 8.05
C ILE A 32 10.86 -13.21 9.14
N ARG A 33 12.06 -13.74 9.43
CA ARG A 33 12.25 -14.71 10.51
C ARG A 33 11.81 -14.15 11.86
N MET A 34 12.16 -12.91 12.18
CA MET A 34 11.78 -12.26 13.44
C MET A 34 10.25 -12.09 13.54
N LEU A 35 9.60 -11.63 12.47
CA LEU A 35 8.14 -11.50 12.44
C LEU A 35 7.45 -12.86 12.60
N ARG A 36 7.95 -13.90 11.91
CA ARG A 36 7.41 -15.26 11.94
C ARG A 36 7.55 -15.95 13.30
N GLN A 37 8.47 -15.53 14.16
CA GLN A 37 8.59 -16.07 15.52
C GLN A 37 7.33 -15.87 16.35
N ASN A 38 6.55 -14.82 16.06
CA ASN A 38 5.28 -14.51 16.72
C ASN A 38 4.05 -15.05 15.96
N GLY A 39 4.26 -15.87 14.92
CA GLY A 39 3.21 -16.47 14.11
C GLY A 39 2.97 -15.77 12.76
N PRO A 40 1.76 -15.92 12.19
CA PRO A 40 1.35 -15.20 11.00
C PRO A 40 1.41 -13.69 11.19
N PHE A 41 1.80 -12.96 10.16
CA PHE A 41 1.89 -11.50 10.19
C PHE A 41 1.24 -10.85 8.97
N LEU A 42 0.69 -9.67 9.21
CA LEU A 42 0.10 -8.78 8.23
C LEU A 42 1.07 -7.64 7.93
N VAL A 43 1.16 -7.25 6.67
CA VAL A 43 1.87 -6.03 6.25
C VAL A 43 0.87 -5.00 5.76
N LEU A 44 0.89 -3.84 6.41
CA LEU A 44 0.17 -2.65 5.98
C LEU A 44 1.12 -1.72 5.22
N HIS A 45 0.88 -1.51 3.93
CA HIS A 45 1.62 -0.54 3.14
C HIS A 45 0.90 0.81 3.20
N LEU A 46 1.37 1.65 4.12
CA LEU A 46 0.80 2.96 4.44
C LEU A 46 1.45 4.07 3.59
N ARG A 47 0.66 4.85 2.85
CA ARG A 47 1.13 6.03 2.09
C ARG A 47 0.91 7.34 2.87
N TYR A 48 1.47 7.43 4.08
CA TYR A 48 1.41 8.62 4.92
C TYR A 48 2.76 9.35 4.86
N GLU A 49 3.03 10.02 3.74
CA GLU A 49 4.26 10.79 3.52
C GLU A 49 3.92 12.27 3.23
N MET A 50 4.89 13.17 3.41
CA MET A 50 4.68 14.62 3.28
C MET A 50 4.11 15.04 1.93
N ASP A 51 4.58 14.45 0.83
CA ASP A 51 4.09 14.77 -0.52
C ASP A 51 2.60 14.38 -0.67
N MET A 52 2.23 13.20 -0.17
CA MET A 52 0.84 12.74 -0.19
C MET A 52 -0.05 13.67 0.62
N LEU A 53 0.35 14.01 1.85
CA LEU A 53 -0.43 14.90 2.73
C LEU A 53 -0.53 16.31 2.15
N SER A 54 0.58 16.86 1.67
CA SER A 54 0.64 18.19 1.06
C SER A 54 -0.32 18.32 -0.12
N PHE A 55 -0.24 17.40 -1.10
CA PHE A 55 -1.00 17.50 -2.34
C PHE A 55 -2.45 16.99 -2.24
N SER A 56 -2.75 16.09 -1.30
CA SER A 56 -4.14 15.73 -0.97
C SER A 56 -4.85 16.77 -0.09
N GLY A 57 -4.09 17.61 0.60
CA GLY A 57 -4.59 18.58 1.56
C GLY A 57 -5.14 17.96 2.84
N CYS A 58 -4.87 16.68 3.09
CA CYS A 58 -5.28 16.00 4.30
C CYS A 58 -4.42 16.42 5.50
N ILE A 59 -5.07 16.73 6.62
CA ILE A 59 -4.42 17.23 7.84
C ILE A 59 -4.65 16.34 9.07
N GLN A 60 -5.38 15.23 8.93
CA GLN A 60 -5.69 14.35 10.05
C GLN A 60 -4.41 13.74 10.60
N GLY A 61 -4.18 13.87 11.91
CA GLY A 61 -2.95 13.41 12.57
C GLY A 61 -1.80 14.41 12.53
N CYS A 62 -1.98 15.59 11.92
CA CYS A 62 -0.99 16.66 11.93
C CYS A 62 -1.27 17.71 13.02
N ASN A 63 -0.20 18.32 13.52
CA ASN A 63 -0.27 19.52 14.34
C ASN A 63 -0.26 20.80 13.46
N THR A 64 -0.49 21.97 14.07
CA THR A 64 -0.58 23.24 13.35
C THR A 64 0.68 23.61 12.55
N GLU A 65 1.86 23.29 13.06
CA GLU A 65 3.14 23.57 12.38
C GLU A 65 3.27 22.69 11.12
N GLU A 66 3.03 21.39 11.25
CA GLU A 66 3.03 20.44 10.13
C GLU A 66 2.02 20.84 9.04
N VAL A 67 0.82 21.27 9.44
CA VAL A 67 -0.21 21.74 8.49
C VAL A 67 0.28 22.95 7.70
N ASN A 68 0.95 23.90 8.36
CA ASN A 68 1.51 25.08 7.70
C ASN A 68 2.63 24.71 6.72
N GLU A 69 3.52 23.81 7.10
CA GLU A 69 4.60 23.32 6.24
C GLU A 69 4.08 22.58 5.01
N LEU A 70 3.13 21.66 5.19
CA LEU A 70 2.50 20.90 4.11
C LEU A 70 1.73 21.84 3.17
N THR A 71 1.07 22.86 3.71
CA THR A 71 0.39 23.89 2.91
C THR A 71 1.40 24.71 2.12
N ALA A 72 2.48 25.18 2.74
CA ALA A 72 3.54 25.92 2.05
C ALA A 72 4.15 25.11 0.91
N MET A 73 4.44 23.83 1.14
CA MET A 73 4.91 22.89 0.11
C MET A 73 3.92 22.77 -1.06
N ARG A 74 2.62 22.66 -0.79
CA ARG A 74 1.59 22.58 -1.84
C ARG A 74 1.58 23.84 -2.68
N TYR A 75 1.63 25.01 -2.06
CA TYR A 75 1.58 26.29 -2.75
C TYR A 75 2.86 26.57 -3.56
N ALA A 76 4.02 26.14 -3.06
CA ALA A 76 5.30 26.31 -3.73
C ALA A 76 5.42 25.54 -5.07
N ASN A 77 4.64 24.47 -5.28
CA ASN A 77 4.67 23.71 -6.53
C ASN A 77 3.81 24.37 -7.64
N PRO A 78 4.38 25.02 -8.66
CA PRO A 78 3.59 25.75 -9.67
C PRO A 78 2.72 24.85 -10.56
N TRP A 79 3.04 23.55 -10.66
CA TRP A 79 2.33 22.59 -11.51
C TRP A 79 1.10 22.00 -10.84
N TRP A 80 0.98 22.13 -9.52
CA TRP A 80 -0.16 21.63 -8.77
C TRP A 80 -1.31 22.64 -8.78
N LYS A 81 -2.37 22.35 -9.54
CA LYS A 81 -3.47 23.30 -9.80
C LYS A 81 -4.41 23.49 -8.62
N GLU A 82 -4.67 22.45 -7.85
CA GLU A 82 -5.61 22.48 -6.72
C GLU A 82 -4.90 22.98 -5.45
N LYS A 83 -5.03 24.27 -5.13
CA LYS A 83 -4.35 24.91 -3.99
C LYS A 83 -5.19 24.97 -2.71
N VAL A 84 -6.46 25.30 -2.87
CA VAL A 84 -7.43 25.36 -1.78
C VAL A 84 -8.17 24.04 -1.76
N ILE A 85 -8.07 23.32 -0.64
CA ILE A 85 -8.61 21.98 -0.47
C ILE A 85 -9.35 21.95 0.85
N ASP A 86 -10.57 21.41 0.85
CA ASP A 86 -11.30 21.06 2.07
C ASP A 86 -10.80 19.69 2.57
N PRO A 87 -10.05 19.63 3.69
CA PRO A 87 -9.51 18.39 4.22
C PRO A 87 -10.60 17.41 4.66
N ASP A 88 -11.70 17.92 5.24
CA ASP A 88 -12.76 17.10 5.80
C ASP A 88 -13.55 16.42 4.69
N LEU A 89 -13.81 17.15 3.60
CA LEU A 89 -14.44 16.57 2.41
C LEU A 89 -13.57 15.49 1.77
N LYS A 90 -12.26 15.76 1.58
CA LYS A 90 -11.32 14.76 1.04
C LYS A 90 -11.25 13.51 1.92
N ARG A 91 -11.28 13.68 3.25
CA ARG A 91 -11.29 12.56 4.19
C ARG A 91 -12.58 11.75 4.06
N LYS A 92 -13.74 12.40 4.08
CA LYS A 92 -15.05 11.75 3.91
C LYS A 92 -15.18 11.00 2.58
N ASP A 93 -14.51 11.47 1.53
CA ASP A 93 -14.50 10.80 0.23
C ASP A 93 -13.50 9.62 0.15
N GLY A 94 -12.77 9.31 1.22
CA GLY A 94 -11.79 8.23 1.23
C GLY A 94 -10.49 8.58 0.50
N LEU A 95 -10.23 9.87 0.23
CA LEU A 95 -9.07 10.31 -0.54
C LEU A 95 -7.83 10.57 0.32
N CYS A 96 -8.01 10.71 1.63
CA CYS A 96 -6.90 10.81 2.58
C CYS A 96 -6.24 9.44 2.86
N PRO A 97 -4.92 9.44 3.15
CA PRO A 97 -4.29 8.26 3.73
C PRO A 97 -4.81 8.02 5.16
N LEU A 98 -4.75 6.77 5.62
CA LEU A 98 -4.95 6.47 7.04
C LEU A 98 -3.79 7.08 7.85
N THR A 99 -4.05 7.45 9.10
CA THR A 99 -3.00 7.97 9.98
C THR A 99 -2.26 6.84 10.70
N PRO A 100 -1.03 7.09 11.19
CA PRO A 100 -0.34 6.16 12.08
C PRO A 100 -1.13 5.81 13.35
N GLU A 101 -2.00 6.69 13.85
CA GLU A 101 -2.82 6.43 15.05
C GLU A 101 -4.00 5.52 14.73
N GLU A 102 -4.57 5.63 13.53
CA GLU A 102 -5.61 4.72 13.03
C GLU A 102 -5.08 3.31 12.75
N THR A 103 -3.74 3.13 12.78
CA THR A 103 -3.07 1.90 12.35
C THR A 103 -2.06 1.44 13.39
N ALA A 104 -2.24 0.26 14.01
CA ALA A 104 -1.27 -0.26 14.96
C ALA A 104 0.02 -0.71 14.23
N LEU A 105 1.04 0.17 14.17
CA LEU A 105 2.26 -0.04 13.37
C LEU A 105 3.43 -0.56 14.21
N VAL A 106 3.92 -1.76 13.87
CA VAL A 106 5.30 -2.19 14.18
C VAL A 106 6.16 -1.82 12.98
N LYS A 107 7.21 -1.01 13.22
CA LYS A 107 8.09 -0.52 12.15
C LYS A 107 9.40 -1.31 12.12
N LYS A 108 10.07 -1.38 10.96
CA LYS A 108 11.37 -2.06 10.83
C LYS A 108 12.44 -1.46 11.75
N GLU A 109 12.37 -0.17 12.03
CA GLU A 109 13.24 0.54 12.99
C GLU A 109 13.05 0.05 14.43
N THR A 110 11.91 -0.58 14.75
CA THR A 110 11.69 -1.23 16.05
C THR A 110 12.15 -2.69 16.07
N LEU A 111 12.43 -3.28 14.90
CA LEU A 111 12.85 -4.68 14.75
C LEU A 111 14.35 -4.84 14.51
N LEU A 112 15.02 -3.80 13.99
CA LEU A 112 16.40 -3.86 13.52
C LEU A 112 17.28 -2.86 14.26
N GLU A 113 18.53 -3.23 14.46
CA GLU A 113 19.52 -2.31 15.01
C GLU A 113 19.85 -1.17 14.02
N PRO A 114 20.15 0.06 14.48
CA PRO A 114 20.49 1.17 13.59
C PRO A 114 21.68 0.89 12.65
N SER A 115 22.61 0.03 13.08
CA SER A 115 23.76 -0.40 12.28
C SER A 115 23.35 -1.27 11.08
N GLU A 116 22.29 -2.06 11.20
CA GLU A 116 21.77 -2.91 10.13
C GLU A 116 21.03 -2.09 9.07
N LEU A 117 20.42 -0.99 9.48
CA LEU A 117 19.76 -0.04 8.59
C LEU A 117 20.73 0.94 7.92
N LEU A 118 21.98 1.00 8.38
CA LEU A 118 22.97 1.97 7.89
C LEU A 118 23.19 1.85 6.37
N PHE A 119 23.21 0.61 5.86
CA PHE A 119 23.34 0.34 4.43
C PHE A 119 22.21 0.96 3.60
N PHE A 120 21.02 1.05 4.17
CA PHE A 120 19.81 1.53 3.50
C PHE A 120 19.56 3.01 3.72
N ARG A 121 20.29 3.67 4.63
CA ARG A 121 20.10 5.11 4.90
C ARG A 121 20.34 5.91 3.64
N ASN A 122 19.45 6.87 3.37
CA ASN A 122 19.45 7.72 2.18
C ASN A 122 19.30 6.96 0.85
N HIS A 123 19.01 5.65 0.87
CA HIS A 123 18.77 4.83 -0.30
C HIS A 123 17.32 4.36 -0.30
N SER A 124 16.39 5.29 -0.57
CA SER A 124 14.95 5.02 -0.54
C SER A 124 14.53 3.83 -1.42
N SER A 125 15.18 3.65 -2.58
CA SER A 125 14.93 2.52 -3.47
C SER A 125 15.32 1.17 -2.88
N GLN A 126 16.44 1.10 -2.15
CA GLN A 126 16.86 -0.13 -1.47
C GLN A 126 15.95 -0.43 -0.28
N MET A 127 15.49 0.60 0.41
CA MET A 127 14.53 0.45 1.51
C MET A 127 13.18 -0.06 1.00
N ALA A 128 12.69 0.48 -0.12
CA ALA A 128 11.49 0.00 -0.77
C ALA A 128 11.62 -1.47 -1.24
N ALA A 129 12.81 -1.89 -1.66
CA ALA A 129 13.08 -3.29 -2.00
C ALA A 129 12.97 -4.23 -0.78
N LEU A 130 13.41 -3.79 0.40
CA LEU A 130 13.20 -4.53 1.65
C LEU A 130 11.71 -4.64 1.98
N ASP A 131 10.98 -3.51 1.91
CA ASP A 131 9.53 -3.47 2.15
C ASP A 131 8.78 -4.38 1.16
N TYR A 132 9.25 -4.48 -0.08
CA TYR A 132 8.72 -5.37 -1.11
C TYR A 132 8.85 -6.84 -0.73
N LEU A 133 10.04 -7.27 -0.30
CA LEU A 133 10.28 -8.64 0.13
C LEU A 133 9.42 -9.03 1.33
N VAL A 134 9.37 -8.18 2.36
CA VAL A 134 8.57 -8.43 3.56
C VAL A 134 7.08 -8.48 3.22
N SER A 135 6.61 -7.60 2.33
CA SER A 135 5.23 -7.59 1.85
C SER A 135 4.86 -8.86 1.09
N LEU A 136 5.76 -9.40 0.26
CA LEU A 136 5.54 -10.64 -0.48
C LEU A 136 5.44 -11.87 0.42
N GLU A 137 6.23 -11.89 1.49
CA GLU A 137 6.31 -13.01 2.42
C GLU A 137 5.28 -12.96 3.56
N SER A 138 4.57 -11.84 3.71
CA SER A 138 3.44 -11.71 4.64
C SER A 138 2.25 -12.61 4.28
N ASP A 139 1.46 -13.02 5.28
CA ASP A 139 0.24 -13.81 5.04
C ASP A 139 -0.87 -12.94 4.45
N ILE A 140 -0.96 -11.70 4.92
CA ILE A 140 -1.93 -10.72 4.48
C ILE A 140 -1.18 -9.44 4.13
N PHE A 141 -1.41 -8.95 2.92
CA PHE A 141 -0.95 -7.64 2.50
C PHE A 141 -2.15 -6.68 2.40
N VAL A 142 -2.00 -5.46 2.90
CA VAL A 142 -3.03 -4.42 2.87
C VAL A 142 -2.40 -3.11 2.38
N PRO A 143 -2.57 -2.73 1.11
CA PRO A 143 -2.18 -1.41 0.65
C PRO A 143 -3.25 -0.38 1.01
N THR A 144 -2.85 0.77 1.57
CA THR A 144 -3.79 1.88 1.84
C THR A 144 -3.92 2.84 0.67
N TYR A 145 -3.07 2.71 -0.35
CA TYR A 145 -3.07 3.58 -1.52
C TYR A 145 -2.62 2.82 -2.77
N ASP A 146 -3.26 3.14 -3.89
CA ASP A 146 -3.02 2.48 -5.19
C ASP A 146 -1.78 3.04 -5.92
N GLY A 147 -0.62 2.91 -5.28
CA GLY A 147 0.68 3.34 -5.83
C GLY A 147 1.39 2.23 -6.61
N ASN A 148 2.46 2.58 -7.33
CA ASN A 148 3.25 1.62 -8.12
C ASN A 148 3.75 0.44 -7.28
N MET A 149 4.22 0.70 -6.06
CA MET A 149 4.68 -0.31 -5.11
C MET A 149 3.56 -1.30 -4.75
N ALA A 150 2.38 -0.78 -4.40
CA ALA A 150 1.20 -1.60 -4.10
C ALA A 150 0.84 -2.49 -5.30
N LYS A 151 0.76 -1.92 -6.51
CA LYS A 151 0.44 -2.65 -7.74
C LYS A 151 1.41 -3.79 -8.02
N VAL A 152 2.72 -3.55 -7.89
CA VAL A 152 3.72 -4.59 -8.17
C VAL A 152 3.74 -5.69 -7.11
N VAL A 153 3.50 -5.36 -5.83
CA VAL A 153 3.36 -6.36 -4.76
C VAL A 153 2.10 -7.19 -4.97
N GLU A 154 0.96 -6.54 -5.22
CA GLU A 154 -0.31 -7.22 -5.51
C GLU A 154 -0.18 -8.19 -6.68
N GLY A 155 0.39 -7.74 -7.80
CA GLY A 155 0.58 -8.58 -8.97
C GLY A 155 1.50 -9.76 -8.71
N HIS A 156 2.60 -9.55 -8.00
CA HIS A 156 3.50 -10.66 -7.65
C HIS A 156 2.85 -11.63 -6.65
N ARG A 157 2.09 -11.14 -5.67
CA ARG A 157 1.29 -11.98 -4.76
C ARG A 157 0.24 -12.81 -5.50
N ARG A 158 -0.41 -12.25 -6.54
CA ARG A 158 -1.31 -12.98 -7.45
C ARG A 158 -0.55 -14.05 -8.24
N HIS A 159 0.63 -13.71 -8.77
CA HIS A 159 1.50 -14.66 -9.47
C HIS A 159 1.92 -15.85 -8.60
N LEU A 160 2.17 -15.62 -7.31
CA LEU A 160 2.53 -16.66 -6.33
C LEU A 160 1.33 -17.45 -5.79
N GLY A 161 0.28 -17.64 -6.61
CA GLY A 161 -0.90 -18.42 -6.25
C GLY A 161 -1.93 -17.64 -5.42
N PHE A 162 -2.17 -16.37 -5.75
CA PHE A 162 -3.19 -15.53 -5.10
C PHE A 162 -3.03 -15.42 -3.58
N LYS A 163 -1.83 -15.10 -3.12
CA LYS A 163 -1.61 -14.77 -1.69
C LYS A 163 -2.56 -13.65 -1.27
N LYS A 164 -3.18 -13.78 -0.09
CA LYS A 164 -4.28 -12.93 0.39
C LYS A 164 -3.88 -11.45 0.40
N THR A 165 -4.68 -10.61 -0.23
CA THR A 165 -4.43 -9.17 -0.29
C THR A 165 -5.74 -8.41 -0.11
N ILE A 166 -5.88 -7.63 0.97
CA ILE A 166 -7.12 -6.92 1.28
C ILE A 166 -7.05 -5.52 0.70
N LEU A 167 -7.91 -5.23 -0.26
CA LEU A 167 -8.03 -3.90 -0.85
C LEU A 167 -9.07 -3.10 -0.09
N LEU A 168 -8.61 -2.10 0.66
CA LEU A 168 -9.50 -1.29 1.50
C LEU A 168 -10.43 -0.41 0.65
N ASP A 169 -11.71 -0.39 0.99
CA ASP A 169 -12.62 0.69 0.63
C ASP A 169 -12.44 1.82 1.64
N ARG A 170 -11.52 2.73 1.35
CA ARG A 170 -11.13 3.80 2.29
C ARG A 170 -12.31 4.67 2.70
N ARG A 171 -13.24 4.93 1.79
CA ARG A 171 -14.41 5.76 2.07
C ARG A 171 -15.29 5.10 3.13
N VAL A 172 -15.61 3.81 2.94
CA VAL A 172 -16.38 3.05 3.92
C VAL A 172 -15.61 2.89 5.22
N LEU A 173 -14.31 2.58 5.16
CA LEU A 173 -13.49 2.39 6.35
C LEU A 173 -13.41 3.65 7.21
N ILE A 174 -13.25 4.83 6.62
CA ILE A 174 -13.20 6.10 7.35
C ILE A 174 -14.54 6.40 8.02
N ASP A 175 -15.68 6.21 7.34
CA ASP A 175 -17.01 6.37 7.95
C ASP A 175 -17.17 5.44 9.17
N LEU A 176 -16.75 4.17 9.04
CA LEU A 176 -16.82 3.21 10.14
C LEU A 176 -15.90 3.59 11.31
N ILE A 177 -14.67 4.06 11.03
CA ILE A 177 -13.73 4.53 12.05
C ILE A 177 -14.33 5.73 12.81
N ASP A 178 -14.89 6.71 12.09
CA ASP A 178 -15.45 7.93 12.68
C ASP A 178 -16.71 7.59 13.53
N ARG A 179 -17.55 6.66 13.08
CA ARG A 179 -18.72 6.18 13.84
C ARG A 179 -18.32 5.40 15.09
N TYR A 180 -17.27 4.58 15.02
CA TYR A 180 -16.73 3.89 16.19
C TYR A 180 -16.14 4.88 17.20
N ASN A 181 -15.30 5.81 16.73
CA ASN A 181 -14.64 6.80 17.59
C ASN A 181 -15.62 7.79 18.26
N SER A 182 -16.73 8.11 17.59
CA SER A 182 -17.80 8.94 18.17
C SER A 182 -18.69 8.20 19.17
N GLY A 183 -18.48 6.89 19.37
CA GLY A 183 -19.32 6.05 20.23
C GLY A 183 -20.69 5.71 19.63
N SER A 184 -20.90 6.00 18.34
CA SER A 184 -22.14 5.69 17.63
C SER A 184 -22.27 4.22 17.23
N MET A 185 -21.24 3.41 17.49
CA MET A 185 -21.13 2.01 17.10
C MET A 185 -20.24 1.24 18.09
N SER A 186 -20.63 0.01 18.42
CA SER A 186 -19.80 -0.90 19.23
C SER A 186 -18.64 -1.52 18.42
N TRP A 187 -17.66 -2.10 19.12
CA TRP A 187 -16.55 -2.82 18.47
C TRP A 187 -17.05 -3.99 17.61
N ASP A 188 -18.07 -4.73 18.06
CA ASP A 188 -18.58 -5.89 17.33
C ASP A 188 -19.27 -5.46 16.02
N GLU A 189 -20.06 -4.39 16.06
CA GLU A 189 -20.67 -3.80 14.86
C GLU A 189 -19.62 -3.24 13.90
N PHE A 190 -18.59 -2.56 14.43
CA PHE A 190 -17.48 -2.05 13.64
C PHE A 190 -16.73 -3.19 12.95
N SER A 191 -16.34 -4.21 13.71
CA SER A 191 -15.61 -5.37 13.22
C SER A 191 -16.41 -6.12 12.15
N TYR A 192 -17.71 -6.33 12.38
CA TYR A 192 -18.61 -6.95 11.41
C TYR A 192 -18.69 -6.12 10.13
N SER A 193 -18.96 -4.82 10.24
CA SER A 193 -19.15 -3.93 9.09
C SER A 193 -17.88 -3.80 8.25
N VAL A 194 -16.70 -3.73 8.88
CA VAL A 194 -15.42 -3.74 8.17
C VAL A 194 -15.22 -5.06 7.41
N LYS A 195 -15.50 -6.21 8.03
CA LYS A 195 -15.36 -7.52 7.37
C LYS A 195 -16.32 -7.66 6.20
N ASP A 196 -17.58 -7.27 6.39
CA ASP A 196 -18.64 -7.34 5.39
C ASP A 196 -18.30 -6.47 4.17
N ALA A 197 -17.95 -5.20 4.39
CA ALA A 197 -17.58 -4.26 3.32
C ALA A 197 -16.36 -4.70 2.48
N HIS A 198 -15.53 -5.62 3.00
CA HIS A 198 -14.30 -6.07 2.35
C HIS A 198 -14.31 -7.55 1.98
N ALA A 199 -15.42 -8.27 2.17
CA ALA A 199 -15.49 -9.73 1.99
C ALA A 199 -15.00 -10.19 0.60
N ASP A 200 -15.35 -9.43 -0.44
CA ASP A 200 -14.98 -9.74 -1.84
C ASP A 200 -13.71 -9.01 -2.33
N ARG A 201 -13.00 -8.32 -1.44
CA ARG A 201 -11.83 -7.48 -1.75
C ARG A 201 -10.50 -8.14 -1.35
N MET A 202 -10.41 -9.46 -1.51
CA MET A 202 -9.36 -10.31 -0.92
C MET A 202 -8.21 -10.69 -1.87
N GLY A 203 -8.12 -10.04 -3.03
CA GLY A 203 -7.04 -10.26 -4.00
C GLY A 203 -7.28 -11.44 -4.95
N SER A 204 -8.54 -11.89 -5.05
CA SER A 204 -9.00 -12.96 -5.94
C SER A 204 -8.61 -12.74 -7.42
N PRO A 205 -8.53 -13.82 -8.22
CA PRO A 205 -8.32 -13.71 -9.66
C PRO A 205 -9.34 -12.77 -10.32
N ARG A 206 -8.85 -11.81 -11.10
CA ARG A 206 -9.70 -10.91 -11.91
C ARG A 206 -9.08 -10.73 -13.28
N LYS A 207 -9.90 -10.54 -14.33
CA LYS A 207 -9.40 -10.20 -15.67
C LYS A 207 -8.83 -8.79 -15.67
N ARG A 208 -7.74 -8.58 -16.41
CA ARG A 208 -7.22 -7.22 -16.62
C ARG A 208 -8.25 -6.37 -17.34
N VAL A 209 -8.39 -5.13 -16.88
CA VAL A 209 -9.22 -4.13 -17.54
C VAL A 209 -8.45 -3.59 -18.74
N MET A 210 -9.00 -3.80 -19.94
CA MET A 210 -8.56 -3.16 -21.18
C MET A 210 -9.59 -2.09 -21.54
N ILE A 211 -9.13 -0.86 -21.76
CA ILE A 211 -9.99 0.28 -22.08
C ILE A 211 -9.61 0.74 -23.48
N PRO A 212 -10.48 0.49 -24.49
CA PRO A 212 -10.25 0.97 -25.84
C PRO A 212 -9.90 2.46 -25.85
N ASP A 213 -8.89 2.83 -26.64
CA ASP A 213 -8.40 4.20 -26.81
C ASP A 213 -7.79 4.86 -25.56
N ARG A 214 -7.69 4.13 -24.43
CA ARG A 214 -7.07 4.62 -23.17
C ARG A 214 -6.05 3.64 -22.60
N PRO A 215 -4.97 3.32 -23.33
CA PRO A 215 -3.96 2.34 -22.90
C PRO A 215 -3.25 2.70 -21.58
N LYS A 216 -3.30 3.98 -21.16
CA LYS A 216 -2.73 4.44 -19.89
C LYS A 216 -3.63 4.15 -18.67
N GLU A 217 -4.91 3.89 -18.90
CA GLU A 217 -5.90 3.58 -17.87
C GLU A 217 -6.13 2.06 -17.73
N GLU A 218 -5.43 1.26 -18.54
CA GLU A 218 -5.45 -0.20 -18.45
C GLU A 218 -4.67 -0.71 -17.24
N ASP A 219 -5.07 -1.89 -16.74
CA ASP A 219 -4.29 -2.57 -15.71
C ASP A 219 -2.88 -2.90 -16.26
N TYR A 220 -1.85 -2.39 -15.58
CA TYR A 220 -0.48 -2.77 -15.90
C TYR A 220 -0.32 -4.29 -15.84
N PHE A 221 0.46 -4.82 -16.77
CA PHE A 221 0.73 -6.25 -16.84
C PHE A 221 1.33 -6.81 -15.54
N TYR A 222 2.17 -6.03 -14.86
CA TYR A 222 2.74 -6.40 -13.55
C TYR A 222 1.76 -6.22 -12.38
N ALA A 223 0.61 -5.57 -12.56
CA ALA A 223 -0.37 -5.38 -11.50
C ALA A 223 -1.32 -6.59 -11.39
N ASN A 224 -1.60 -7.26 -12.49
CA ASN A 224 -2.52 -8.40 -12.51
C ASN A 224 -2.12 -9.44 -13.57
N PRO A 225 -1.35 -10.47 -13.19
CA PRO A 225 -0.86 -11.50 -14.10
C PRO A 225 -1.82 -12.68 -14.26
N GLN A 226 -3.14 -12.46 -14.23
CA GLN A 226 -4.12 -13.57 -14.30
C GLN A 226 -3.92 -14.44 -15.56
N GLU A 227 -3.60 -13.83 -16.70
CA GLU A 227 -3.39 -14.56 -17.96
C GLU A 227 -2.12 -15.43 -17.96
N CYS A 228 -1.33 -15.38 -16.88
CA CYS A 228 -0.10 -16.12 -16.71
C CYS A 228 -0.22 -17.31 -15.75
N LEU A 229 -1.41 -17.49 -15.17
CA LEU A 229 -1.74 -18.55 -14.22
C LEU A 229 -2.48 -19.70 -14.92
#